data_AF-A0A962Z110-F1
#
_entry.id   AF-A0A962Z110-F1
#
_cell.length_a   1.000
_cell.length_b   1.000
_cell.length_c   1.000
_cell.angle_alpha   90.00
_cell.angle_beta   90.00
_cell.angle_gamma   90.00
#
_symmetry.space_group_name_H-M   'P 1'
#
loop_
_entity.id
_entity.type
_entity.pdbx_description
1 polymer ?
#
loop_
_entity_poly.entity_id
_entity_poly.type
_entity_poly.pdbx_seq_one_letter_code
_entity_poly.pdbx_strand_id
1 'polypeptide(L)'
;YNVTVLDRSGAYKTVFIAPDRAPLVKDIALTTNHQQQVEWHQHARATGTLERERALQVYLKRYRTDSHRLVRAFLRPPLHSNAYRRGFGTLYTAVYNPQTLEMHYLWPYDSWYFSLLNFIEGAKTVPFPNVPDALELLH
;
A
#
# COMPACT_ATOMS: atom_id res chain seq x y z
N TYR A 1 4.74 -13.29 -5.77
CA TYR A 1 4.93 -11.85 -5.52
C TYR A 1 4.43 -11.05 -6.70
N ASN A 2 4.03 -9.80 -6.47
CA ASN A 2 3.67 -8.87 -7.51
C ASN A 2 4.55 -7.65 -7.39
N VAL A 3 5.14 -7.20 -8.49
CA VAL A 3 6.04 -6.04 -8.51
C VAL A 3 5.56 -5.08 -9.58
N THR A 4 5.26 -3.85 -9.19
CA THR A 4 5.00 -2.76 -10.14
C THR A 4 6.25 -1.92 -10.27
N VAL A 5 6.73 -1.75 -11.50
CA VAL A 5 7.87 -0.89 -11.83
C VAL A 5 7.34 0.32 -12.58
N LEU A 6 7.81 1.51 -12.22
CA LEU A 6 7.46 2.80 -12.79
C LEU A 6 8.75 3.56 -13.09
N ASP A 7 8.87 4.15 -14.29
CA ASP A 7 9.98 5.03 -14.63
C ASP A 7 9.62 6.52 -14.51
N ARG A 8 10.62 7.39 -14.74
CA ARG A 8 10.46 8.85 -14.68
C ARG A 8 9.54 9.43 -15.75
N SER A 9 9.33 8.72 -16.86
CA SER A 9 8.40 9.12 -17.92
C SER A 9 6.94 8.82 -17.55
N GLY A 10 6.72 8.01 -16.51
CA GLY A 10 5.40 7.53 -16.11
C GLY A 10 5.01 6.22 -16.76
N ALA A 11 5.91 5.57 -17.52
CA ALA A 11 5.68 4.23 -18.04
C ALA A 11 5.78 3.22 -16.89
N TYR A 12 4.86 2.26 -16.86
CA TYR A 12 4.80 1.26 -15.81
C TYR A 12 4.50 -0.13 -16.36
N LYS A 13 4.95 -1.14 -15.61
CA LYS A 13 4.57 -2.55 -15.81
C LYS A 13 4.36 -3.20 -14.45
N THR A 14 3.38 -4.09 -14.36
CA THR A 14 3.22 -4.98 -13.20
C THR A 14 3.58 -6.40 -13.59
N VAL A 15 4.52 -6.99 -12.86
CA VAL A 15 5.03 -8.35 -13.05
C VAL A 15 4.49 -9.22 -11.92
N PHE A 16 3.74 -10.26 -12.30
CA PHE A 16 3.27 -11.30 -11.40
C PHE A 16 4.28 -12.45 -11.44
N ILE A 17 4.91 -12.74 -10.30
CA ILE A 17 5.97 -13.73 -10.13
C ILE A 17 5.46 -14.86 -9.24
N ALA A 18 5.70 -16.10 -9.63
CA ALA A 18 5.39 -17.29 -8.85
C ALA A 18 6.50 -18.34 -9.08
N PRO A 19 6.74 -19.24 -8.09
CA PRO A 19 7.86 -20.18 -8.16
C PRO A 19 7.65 -21.30 -9.20
N ASP A 20 6.41 -21.55 -9.59
CA ASP A 20 5.94 -22.68 -10.38
C ASP A 20 5.57 -22.33 -11.83
N ARG A 21 5.66 -21.06 -12.23
CA ARG A 21 5.25 -20.59 -13.55
C ARG A 21 6.06 -19.38 -14.00
N ALA A 22 6.11 -19.17 -15.32
CA ALA A 22 6.76 -18.02 -15.91
C ALA A 22 6.16 -16.70 -15.41
N PRO A 23 6.97 -15.63 -15.23
CA PRO A 23 6.46 -14.32 -14.87
C PRO A 23 5.46 -13.81 -15.89
N LEU A 24 4.38 -13.20 -15.42
CA LEU A 24 3.37 -12.57 -16.26
C LEU A 24 3.49 -11.05 -16.16
N VAL A 25 3.76 -10.40 -17.28
CA VAL A 25 3.86 -8.94 -17.38
C VAL A 25 2.53 -8.36 -17.85
N LYS A 26 2.00 -7.36 -17.14
CA LYS A 26 0.76 -6.66 -17.50
C LYS A 26 0.90 -5.14 -17.45
N ASP A 27 0.13 -4.48 -18.30
CA ASP A 27 -0.09 -3.04 -18.32
C ASP A 27 -1.16 -2.62 -17.29
N ILE A 28 -0.83 -2.80 -16.00
CA ILE A 28 -1.73 -2.46 -14.89
C ILE A 28 -0.96 -1.61 -13.88
N ALA A 29 -1.54 -0.46 -13.50
CA ALA A 29 -0.94 0.51 -12.57
C ALA A 29 -1.19 0.19 -11.08
N LEU A 30 -1.58 -1.04 -10.78
CA LEU A 30 -1.92 -1.46 -9.42
C LEU A 30 -1.60 -2.94 -9.21
N THR A 31 -1.28 -3.26 -7.97
CA THR A 31 -1.28 -4.64 -7.50
C THR A 31 -1.70 -4.70 -6.04
N THR A 32 -2.31 -5.82 -5.64
CA THR A 32 -2.58 -6.15 -4.23
C THR A 32 -2.04 -7.56 -3.93
N ASN A 33 -2.36 -8.12 -2.77
CA ASN A 33 -1.73 -9.35 -2.27
C ASN A 33 -2.23 -10.66 -2.94
N HIS A 34 -2.81 -10.60 -4.14
CA HIS A 34 -3.30 -11.78 -4.85
C HIS A 34 -2.98 -11.72 -6.34
N GLN A 35 -2.99 -12.88 -7.01
CA GLN A 35 -2.75 -13.02 -8.44
C GLN A 35 -3.96 -13.68 -9.09
N GLN A 36 -4.62 -13.01 -10.05
CA GLN A 36 -5.72 -13.47 -10.93
C GLN A 36 -6.92 -14.24 -10.31
N GLN A 37 -6.71 -15.28 -9.51
CA GLN A 37 -7.72 -15.95 -8.70
C GLN A 37 -7.38 -15.83 -7.21
N VAL A 38 -8.40 -15.60 -6.40
CA VAL A 38 -8.25 -15.71 -4.94
C VAL A 38 -8.14 -17.19 -4.60
N GLU A 39 -6.91 -17.70 -4.53
CA GLU A 39 -6.69 -19.11 -4.14
C GLU A 39 -7.12 -19.35 -2.69
N TRP A 40 -7.01 -18.33 -1.82
CA TRP A 40 -7.26 -18.43 -0.38
C TRP A 40 -8.36 -17.46 0.08
N HIS A 41 -9.62 -17.84 -0.11
CA HIS A 41 -10.79 -16.99 0.18
C HIS A 41 -10.88 -16.50 1.63
N GLN A 42 -10.45 -17.30 2.61
CA GLN A 42 -10.43 -16.88 4.01
C GLN A 42 -9.44 -15.73 4.26
N HIS A 43 -8.24 -15.80 3.66
CA HIS A 43 -7.24 -14.74 3.74
C HIS A 43 -7.65 -13.47 2.98
N ALA A 44 -8.33 -13.62 1.84
CA ALA A 44 -8.86 -12.49 1.10
C ALA A 44 -9.97 -11.74 1.88
N ARG A 45 -10.83 -12.46 2.60
CA ARG A 45 -11.83 -11.85 3.50
C ARG A 45 -11.16 -11.21 4.72
N ALA A 46 -10.19 -11.88 5.34
CA ALA A 46 -9.51 -11.38 6.52
C ALA A 46 -8.72 -10.08 6.26
N THR A 47 -8.16 -9.92 5.06
CA THR A 47 -7.31 -8.75 4.67
C THR A 47 -8.05 -7.72 3.82
N GLY A 48 -9.34 -7.92 3.54
CA GLY A 48 -10.16 -7.03 2.71
C GLY A 48 -9.60 -6.81 1.29
N THR A 49 -8.81 -7.75 0.75
CA THR A 49 -8.00 -7.48 -0.47
C THR A 49 -8.86 -7.14 -1.69
N LEU A 50 -10.06 -7.73 -1.82
CA LEU A 50 -10.99 -7.46 -2.92
C LEU A 50 -11.64 -6.07 -2.79
N GLU A 51 -11.98 -5.66 -1.57
CA GLU A 51 -12.54 -4.33 -1.32
C GLU A 51 -11.51 -3.25 -1.62
N ARG A 52 -10.27 -3.45 -1.19
CA ARG A 52 -9.15 -2.55 -1.47
C ARG A 52 -8.87 -2.44 -2.95
N GLU A 53 -8.84 -3.56 -3.68
CA GLU A 53 -8.64 -3.54 -5.12
C GLU A 53 -9.75 -2.76 -5.85
N ARG A 54 -11.03 -3.04 -5.52
CA ARG A 54 -12.17 -2.32 -6.11
C ARG A 54 -12.10 -0.82 -5.82
N ALA A 55 -11.82 -0.44 -4.58
CA ALA A 55 -11.66 0.96 -4.20
C ALA A 55 -10.52 1.62 -4.96
N LEU A 56 -9.37 0.94 -5.08
CA LEU A 56 -8.21 1.46 -5.80
C LEU A 56 -8.49 1.65 -7.29
N GLN A 57 -9.17 0.70 -7.95
CA GLN A 57 -9.60 0.83 -9.35
C GLN A 57 -10.50 2.07 -9.55
N VAL A 58 -11.46 2.28 -8.64
CA VAL A 58 -12.34 3.45 -8.67
C VAL A 58 -11.55 4.75 -8.47
N TYR A 59 -10.65 4.80 -7.48
CA TYR A 59 -9.87 6.00 -7.17
C TYR A 59 -8.86 6.36 -8.26
N LEU A 60 -8.21 5.37 -8.88
CA LEU A 60 -7.31 5.61 -10.01
C LEU A 60 -8.05 6.21 -11.21
N LYS A 61 -9.27 5.74 -11.48
CA LYS A 61 -10.12 6.33 -12.53
C LYS A 61 -10.59 7.74 -12.15
N ARG A 62 -11.06 7.91 -10.91
CA ARG A 62 -11.68 9.17 -10.43
C ARG A 62 -10.66 10.30 -10.23
N TYR A 63 -9.46 9.99 -9.76
CA TYR A 63 -8.43 10.96 -9.38
C TYR A 63 -7.24 10.93 -10.33
N ARG A 64 -7.44 10.50 -11.58
CA ARG A 64 -6.39 10.38 -12.60
C ARG A 64 -5.56 11.66 -12.78
N THR A 65 -6.16 12.83 -12.55
CA THR A 65 -5.53 14.15 -12.69
C THR A 65 -5.36 14.87 -11.35
N ASP A 66 -5.60 14.21 -10.21
CA ASP A 66 -5.52 14.79 -8.87
C ASP A 66 -4.78 13.81 -7.94
N SER A 67 -3.45 13.82 -8.04
CA SER A 67 -2.58 12.97 -7.23
C SER A 67 -2.77 13.21 -5.73
N HIS A 68 -3.05 14.46 -5.31
CA HIS A 68 -3.31 14.77 -3.90
C HIS A 68 -4.54 14.04 -3.35
N ARG A 69 -5.64 13.97 -4.10
CA ARG A 69 -6.83 13.20 -3.69
C ARG A 69 -6.55 11.69 -3.68
N LEU A 70 -5.82 11.18 -4.67
CA LEU A 70 -5.43 9.78 -4.71
C LEU A 70 -4.60 9.41 -3.47
N VAL A 71 -3.55 10.17 -3.17
CA VAL A 71 -2.68 9.96 -2.00
C VAL A 71 -3.49 10.01 -0.70
N ARG A 72 -4.39 10.98 -0.53
CA ARG A 72 -5.25 11.05 0.67
C ARG A 72 -6.18 9.84 0.82
N ALA A 73 -6.58 9.19 -0.27
CA ALA A 73 -7.41 7.99 -0.19
C ALA A 73 -6.66 6.81 0.46
N PHE A 74 -5.33 6.73 0.33
CA PHE A 74 -4.50 5.72 1.00
C PHE A 74 -4.39 5.92 2.53
N LEU A 75 -4.87 7.04 3.06
CA LEU A 75 -4.87 7.33 4.50
C LEU A 75 -6.21 7.03 5.17
N ARG A 76 -7.14 6.40 4.44
CA ARG A 76 -8.50 6.12 4.91
C ARG A 76 -8.93 4.69 4.51
N PRO A 77 -9.88 4.09 5.23
CA PRO A 77 -10.52 2.87 4.78
C PRO A 77 -11.12 3.03 3.37
N PRO A 78 -11.10 1.98 2.52
CA PRO A 78 -10.59 0.64 2.83
C PRO A 78 -9.07 0.48 2.60
N LEU A 79 -8.38 1.46 2.01
CA LEU A 79 -6.97 1.34 1.64
C LEU A 79 -6.03 1.39 2.86
N HIS A 80 -6.41 2.13 3.90
CA HIS A 80 -5.74 2.14 5.19
C HIS A 80 -6.46 1.19 6.16
N SER A 81 -5.77 0.14 6.61
CA SER A 81 -6.33 -0.83 7.55
C SER A 81 -5.74 -0.64 8.95
N ASN A 82 -6.62 -0.57 9.96
CA ASN A 82 -6.24 -0.50 11.37
C ASN A 82 -6.44 -1.84 12.09
N ALA A 83 -6.49 -2.96 11.36
CA ALA A 83 -6.86 -4.27 11.90
C ALA A 83 -5.73 -4.93 12.72
N TYR A 84 -4.88 -4.16 13.42
CA TYR A 84 -3.64 -4.64 14.05
C TYR A 84 -3.89 -5.81 15.02
N ARG A 85 -5.05 -5.82 15.69
CA ARG A 85 -5.54 -6.93 16.55
C ARG A 85 -5.64 -8.29 15.86
N ARG A 86 -5.70 -8.31 14.52
CA ARG A 86 -5.81 -9.51 13.68
C ARG A 86 -4.49 -9.85 12.99
N GLY A 87 -3.37 -9.26 13.43
CA GLY A 87 -2.06 -9.42 12.81
C GLY A 87 -1.94 -8.77 11.43
N PHE A 88 -2.79 -7.78 11.12
CA PHE A 88 -2.84 -7.12 9.83
C PHE A 88 -3.03 -5.61 9.98
N GLY A 89 -2.43 -4.78 9.13
CA GLY A 89 -2.67 -3.35 9.16
C GLY A 89 -1.71 -2.57 8.26
N THR A 90 -2.04 -1.33 7.98
CA THR A 90 -1.21 -0.44 7.16
C THR A 90 -0.20 0.26 8.05
N LEU A 91 1.06 -0.17 8.01
CA LEU A 91 2.12 0.48 8.80
C LEU A 91 2.37 1.91 8.34
N TYR A 92 2.43 2.15 7.03
CA TYR A 92 2.58 3.47 6.43
C TYR A 92 2.14 3.43 4.97
N THR A 93 1.93 4.60 4.38
CA THR A 93 1.80 4.79 2.92
C THR A 93 3.06 5.46 2.40
N ALA A 94 3.76 4.82 1.45
CA ALA A 94 4.89 5.43 0.76
C ALA A 94 4.45 6.05 -0.58
N VAL A 95 4.85 7.30 -0.81
CA VAL A 95 4.58 8.04 -2.04
C VAL A 95 5.90 8.43 -2.67
N TYR A 96 6.13 8.00 -3.90
CA TYR A 96 7.31 8.33 -4.69
C TYR A 96 6.92 9.24 -5.84
N ASN A 97 7.62 10.36 -6.00
CA ASN A 97 7.52 11.20 -7.18
C ASN A 97 8.82 11.09 -7.99
N PRO A 98 8.82 10.32 -9.11
CA PRO A 98 10.04 10.06 -9.86
C PRO A 98 10.52 11.27 -10.67
N GLN A 99 9.65 12.26 -10.92
CA GLN A 99 10.03 13.50 -11.62
C GLN A 99 10.79 14.46 -10.71
N THR A 100 10.33 14.63 -9.47
CA THR A 100 11.00 15.50 -8.49
C THR A 100 12.05 14.76 -7.66
N LEU A 101 12.10 13.43 -7.74
CA LEU A 101 12.97 12.57 -6.92
C LEU A 101 12.69 12.79 -5.43
N GLU A 102 11.41 12.69 -5.07
CA GLU A 102 10.92 12.88 -3.70
C GLU A 102 10.24 11.62 -3.20
N MET A 103 10.36 11.37 -1.90
CA MET A 103 9.70 10.28 -1.20
C MET A 103 9.00 10.83 0.05
N HIS A 104 7.76 10.40 0.28
CA HIS A 104 7.03 10.67 1.50
C HIS A 104 6.55 9.36 2.12
N TYR A 105 6.81 9.17 3.41
CA TYR A 105 6.04 8.24 4.23
C TYR A 105 4.91 8.99 4.91
N LEU A 106 3.71 8.42 4.87
CA LEU A 106 2.50 9.05 5.38
C LEU A 106 1.78 8.11 6.35
N TRP A 107 1.29 8.71 7.44
CA TRP A 107 0.32 8.17 8.38
C TRP A 107 -0.93 9.08 8.38
N PRO A 108 -2.06 8.67 8.98
CA PRO A 108 -3.27 9.49 9.00
C PRO A 108 -3.06 10.89 9.60
N TYR A 109 -2.12 11.04 10.54
CA TYR A 109 -1.88 12.27 11.31
C TYR A 109 -0.42 12.73 11.29
N ASP A 110 0.43 12.09 10.49
CA ASP A 110 1.86 12.37 10.49
C ASP A 110 2.46 12.09 9.11
N SER A 111 3.62 12.66 8.82
CA SER A 111 4.35 12.43 7.59
C SER A 111 5.85 12.49 7.81
N TRP A 112 6.60 11.98 6.85
CA TRP A 112 8.05 12.09 6.82
C TRP A 112 8.53 12.19 5.38
N TYR A 113 9.24 13.28 5.09
CA TYR A 113 9.72 13.62 3.75
C TYR A 113 11.20 13.29 3.60
N PHE A 114 11.56 12.86 2.40
CA PHE A 114 12.92 12.69 1.94
C PHE A 114 13.09 13.23 0.52
N SER A 115 14.18 13.97 0.31
CA SER A 115 14.73 14.17 -1.03
C SER A 115 15.56 12.94 -1.40
N LEU A 116 15.36 12.38 -2.59
CA LEU A 116 16.20 11.30 -3.12
C LEU A 116 17.44 11.85 -3.84
N LEU A 117 17.49 13.15 -4.14
CA LEU A 117 18.69 13.83 -4.65
C LEU A 117 19.73 14.04 -3.55
N ASN A 118 19.27 14.41 -2.35
CA ASN A 118 20.11 14.66 -1.19
C ASN A 118 19.56 13.84 0.00
N PHE A 119 19.64 12.52 -0.12
CA PHE A 119 19.08 11.64 0.89
C PHE A 119 19.88 11.73 2.19
N ILE A 120 19.16 11.99 3.28
CA ILE A 120 19.71 11.98 4.64
C ILE A 120 19.00 10.84 5.38
N GLU A 121 19.78 9.87 5.83
CA GLU A 121 19.27 8.78 6.64
C GLU A 121 18.67 9.28 7.96
N GLY A 122 17.66 8.59 8.45
CA GLY A 122 17.06 8.89 9.74
C GLY A 122 16.27 7.72 10.28
N ALA A 123 15.83 7.86 11.52
CA ALA A 123 14.92 6.93 12.18
C ALA A 123 13.74 7.71 12.77
N LYS A 124 12.55 7.12 12.74
CA LYS A 124 11.34 7.67 13.33
C LYS A 124 10.56 6.56 14.03
N THR A 125 10.29 6.74 15.31
CA THR A 125 9.38 5.86 16.06
C THR A 125 7.96 6.35 15.85
N VAL A 126 7.08 5.47 15.38
CA VAL A 126 5.67 5.79 15.19
C VAL A 126 4.84 4.90 16.13
N PRO A 127 4.06 5.50 17.04
CA PRO A 127 3.18 4.73 17.90
C PRO A 127 2.01 4.22 17.06
N PHE A 128 1.86 2.90 17.03
CA PHE A 128 0.60 2.30 16.63
C PHE A 128 -0.26 2.13 17.87
N PRO A 129 -1.60 2.24 17.77
CA PRO A 129 -2.47 2.05 18.93
C PRO A 129 -2.11 0.73 19.61
N ASN A 130 -1.63 0.83 20.87
CA ASN A 130 -1.31 -0.32 21.70
C ASN A 130 -2.54 -1.20 21.81
N VAL A 131 -2.35 -2.50 21.61
CA VAL A 131 -3.35 -3.50 21.93
C VAL A 131 -2.81 -4.18 23.20
N PRO A 132 -3.37 -3.89 24.39
CA PRO A 132 -3.13 -4.73 25.55
C PRO A 132 -3.53 -6.17 25.20
N ASP A 133 -2.75 -7.15 25.63
CA ASP A 133 -3.11 -8.55 25.45
C ASP A 133 -4.50 -8.78 26.05
N ALA A 134 -5.37 -9.52 25.34
CA ALA A 134 -6.70 -9.86 25.84
C ALA A 134 -6.65 -10.64 27.19
N LEU A 135 -5.48 -11.13 27.57
CA LEU A 135 -5.21 -11.79 28.86
C LEU A 135 -5.08 -10.80 30.04
N GLU A 136 -4.86 -9.50 29.81
CA GLU A 136 -4.78 -8.51 30.90
C GLU A 136 -6.15 -7.92 31.33
N LEU A 137 -7.24 -8.24 30.61
CA LEU A 137 -8.60 -7.77 30.93
C LEU A 137 -9.43 -8.78 31.74
N LEU A 138 -8.79 -9.83 32.24
CA LEU A 138 -9.40 -10.87 33.09
C LEU A 138 -8.87 -10.91 34.53
N HIS A 139 -8.19 -9.85 34.98
CA HIS A 139 -7.79 -9.67 36.38
C HIS A 139 -8.29 -8.35 36.95
#